data_AF-A0A1C8V7U3-F1
#
_entry.id   AF-A0A1C8V7U3-F1
#
_cell.length_a   1.000
_cell.length_b   1.000
_cell.length_c   1.000
_cell.angle_alpha   90.00
_cell.angle_beta   90.00
_cell.angle_gamma   90.00
#
_symmetry.space_group_name_H-M   'P 1'
#
loop_
_entity.id
_entity.type
_entity.pdbx_description
1 polymer ?
#
loop_
_entity_poly.entity_id
_entity_poly.type
_entity_poly.pdbx_seq_one_letter_code
_entity_poly.pdbx_strand_id
1 'polypeptide(L)' 'DNTNGCISAGPHFNPNEREHGGPSDAERHVGDLGNVEANPEGVAKINIVDKQISLSGANSILGRTVVVHAD' A
#
# COMPACT_ATOMS: atom_id res chain seq x y z
N ASP A 1 7.73 8.96 -6.43
CA ASP A 1 7.78 10.20 -7.24
C ASP A 1 6.46 10.94 -7.05
N ASN A 2 6.52 12.26 -6.99
CA ASN A 2 5.35 13.13 -6.79
C ASN A 2 5.36 14.33 -7.77
N THR A 3 6.15 14.26 -8.84
CA THR A 3 6.27 15.33 -9.85
C THR A 3 4.99 15.53 -10.66
N ASN A 4 4.14 14.51 -10.76
CA ASN A 4 2.80 14.58 -11.35
C ASN A 4 1.73 14.05 -10.38
N GLY A 5 1.81 14.46 -9.10
CA GLY A 5 0.90 14.01 -8.05
C GLY A 5 0.89 12.48 -7.90
N CYS A 6 -0.26 11.92 -7.52
CA CYS A 6 -0.42 10.48 -7.31
C CYS A 6 -0.17 9.64 -8.56
N ILE A 7 -0.34 10.20 -9.77
CA ILE A 7 -0.11 9.48 -11.03
C ILE A 7 1.36 9.04 -11.13
N SER A 8 2.28 9.92 -10.70
CA SER A 8 3.72 9.61 -10.70
C SER A 8 4.14 8.59 -9.64
N ALA A 9 3.25 8.18 -8.73
CA ALA A 9 3.55 7.12 -7.77
C ALA A 9 3.72 5.75 -8.46
N GLY A 10 3.06 5.54 -9.61
CA GLY A 10 3.11 4.29 -10.36
C GLY A 10 2.18 3.20 -9.81
N PRO A 11 2.39 1.93 -10.21
CA PRO A 11 1.58 0.80 -9.74
C PRO A 11 1.88 0.44 -8.28
N HIS A 12 1.10 -0.49 -7.73
CA HIS A 12 1.36 -1.06 -6.41
C HIS A 12 2.78 -1.64 -6.32
N PHE A 13 3.40 -1.53 -5.15
CA PHE A 13 4.73 -2.05 -4.94
C PHE A 13 4.75 -3.59 -4.98
N ASN A 14 5.29 -4.15 -6.06
CA ASN A 14 5.28 -5.58 -6.34
C ASN A 14 6.68 -6.12 -6.72
N PRO A 15 7.60 -6.27 -5.76
CA PRO A 15 8.95 -6.78 -6.03
C PRO A 15 8.98 -8.28 -6.35
N ASN A 16 7.89 -9.00 -6.09
CA ASN A 16 7.80 -10.46 -6.22
C ASN A 16 6.96 -10.90 -7.42
N GLU A 17 6.53 -9.96 -8.28
CA GLU A 17 5.72 -10.22 -9.49
C GLU A 17 4.46 -11.07 -9.23
N ARG A 18 3.78 -10.78 -8.12
CA ARG A 18 2.53 -11.45 -7.73
C ARG A 18 1.30 -10.75 -8.28
N GLU A 19 0.17 -11.44 -8.26
CA GLU A 19 -1.13 -10.81 -8.52
C GLU A 19 -1.60 -9.98 -7.30
N HIS A 20 -2.55 -9.06 -7.54
CA HIS A 20 -3.17 -8.27 -6.48
C HIS A 20 -4.00 -9.16 -5.55
N GLY A 21 -3.99 -8.86 -4.25
CA GLY A 21 -4.76 -9.60 -3.26
C GLY A 21 -5.04 -8.82 -1.98
N GLY A 22 -5.86 -9.41 -1.11
CA GLY A 22 -6.14 -8.87 0.22
C GLY A 22 -4.93 -9.01 1.15
N PRO A 23 -4.85 -8.21 2.23
CA PRO A 23 -3.67 -8.19 3.10
C PRO A 23 -3.39 -9.51 3.83
N SER A 24 -4.37 -10.42 3.93
CA SER A 24 -4.17 -11.75 4.53
C SER A 24 -3.86 -12.83 3.50
N ASP A 25 -3.92 -12.52 2.20
CA ASP A 25 -3.73 -13.49 1.14
C ASP A 25 -2.25 -13.81 0.95
N ALA A 26 -1.98 -15.07 0.62
CA ALA A 26 -0.62 -15.50 0.26
C ALA A 26 -0.18 -14.88 -1.08
N GLU A 27 -1.13 -14.77 -2.01
CA GLU A 27 -0.95 -14.11 -3.30
C GLU A 27 -1.43 -12.66 -3.16
N ARG A 28 -0.48 -11.72 -3.12
CA ARG A 28 -0.71 -10.27 -3.05
C ARG A 28 0.57 -9.53 -3.41
N HIS A 29 0.45 -8.26 -3.80
CA HIS A 29 1.61 -7.39 -3.83
C HIS A 29 2.08 -7.08 -2.40
N VAL A 30 3.36 -6.70 -2.27
CA VAL A 30 3.92 -6.24 -1.00
C VAL A 30 3.23 -4.95 -0.53
N GLY A 31 2.86 -4.07 -1.47
CA GLY A 31 2.16 -2.81 -1.18
C GLY A 31 0.66 -2.93 -0.88
N ASP A 32 0.06 -4.12 -0.97
CA ASP A 32 -1.40 -4.29 -0.82
C ASP A 32 -1.82 -4.31 0.66
N LEU A 33 -2.18 -3.16 1.22
CA LEU A 33 -2.54 -3.05 2.65
C LEU A 33 -4.05 -3.17 2.92
N GLY A 34 -4.85 -3.40 1.88
CA GLY A 34 -6.31 -3.50 1.97
C GLY A 34 -6.99 -2.14 2.15
N ASN A 35 -8.24 -2.19 2.60
CA ASN A 35 -9.08 -1.01 2.77
C ASN A 35 -8.92 -0.39 4.16
N VAL A 36 -9.14 0.92 4.23
CA VAL A 36 -9.31 1.68 5.46
C VAL A 36 -10.76 2.12 5.59
N GLU A 37 -11.28 2.17 6.81
CA GLU A 37 -12.66 2.59 7.05
C GLU A 37 -12.66 4.02 7.61
N ALA A 38 -13.30 4.94 6.89
CA ALA A 38 -13.55 6.28 7.37
C ALA A 38 -14.81 6.30 8.25
N ASN A 39 -14.75 7.02 9.35
CA ASN A 39 -15.91 7.26 10.20
C ASN A 39 -16.90 8.25 9.53
N PRO A 40 -18.08 8.52 10.12
CA PRO A 40 -19.07 9.44 9.55
C PRO A 40 -18.57 10.87 9.31
N GLU A 41 -17.50 11.30 9.98
CA GLU A 41 -16.85 12.59 9.78
C GLU A 41 -15.78 12.58 8.67
N GLY A 42 -15.60 11.45 7.96
CA GLY A 42 -14.62 11.30 6.90
C GLY A 42 -13.19 11.04 7.40
N VAL A 43 -13.03 10.62 8.66
CA VAL A 43 -11.72 10.35 9.29
C VAL A 43 -11.47 8.86 9.40
N ALA A 44 -10.42 8.37 8.74
CA ALA A 44 -9.93 6.99 8.90
C ALA A 44 -8.80 6.95 9.95
N LYS A 45 -9.00 6.17 11.03
CA LYS A 45 -7.96 5.88 12.02
C LYS A 45 -7.37 4.50 11.73
N ILE A 46 -6.12 4.48 11.29
CA ILE A 46 -5.48 3.26 10.79
C ILE A 46 -4.55 2.70 11.86
N ASN A 47 -4.73 1.42 12.20
CA ASN A 47 -3.81 0.64 13.03
C ASN A 47 -3.69 -0.76 12.44
N ILE A 48 -2.63 -0.99 11.67
CA ILE A 48 -2.39 -2.24 10.95
C ILE A 48 -0.99 -2.77 11.26
N VAL A 49 -0.85 -4.09 11.27
CA VAL A 49 0.44 -4.79 11.34
C VAL A 49 0.56 -5.67 10.11
N ASP A 50 1.56 -5.40 9.29
CA ASP A 50 1.83 -6.13 8.04
C ASP A 50 3.17 -6.86 8.13
N LYS A 51 3.28 -8.02 7.47
CA LYS A 51 4.48 -8.88 7.50
C LYS A 51 5.25 -8.89 6.17
N GLN A 52 4.73 -8.25 5.12
CA GLN A 52 5.32 -8.20 3.79
C GLN A 52 6.18 -6.96 3.62
N ILE A 53 5.68 -5.79 4.03
CA ILE A 53 6.44 -4.53 3.98
C ILE A 53 7.59 -4.54 4.98
N SER A 54 8.68 -3.86 4.63
CA SER A 54 9.86 -3.70 5.49
C SER A 54 10.39 -2.29 5.40
N LEU A 55 11.24 -1.90 6.34
CA LEU A 55 12.01 -0.65 6.29
C LEU A 55 13.44 -0.86 5.74
N SER A 56 13.75 -2.07 5.28
CA SER A 56 15.05 -2.44 4.70
C SER A 56 14.93 -3.66 3.78
N GLY A 57 15.99 -3.93 3.00
CA GLY A 57 16.05 -5.06 2.08
C GLY A 57 15.15 -4.89 0.85
N ALA A 58 14.87 -6.00 0.17
CA ALA A 58 14.11 -6.01 -1.10
C ALA A 58 12.68 -5.45 -0.97
N ASN A 59 12.05 -5.67 0.18
CA ASN A 59 10.69 -5.20 0.48
C ASN A 59 10.68 -3.82 1.16
N SER A 60 11.78 -3.07 1.11
CA SER A 60 11.83 -1.74 1.73
C SER A 60 10.82 -0.79 1.08
N ILE A 61 10.00 -0.15 1.90
CA ILE A 61 9.05 0.88 1.48
C ILE A 61 9.58 2.31 1.69
N LEU A 62 10.80 2.47 2.22
CA LEU A 62 11.42 3.79 2.36
C LEU A 62 11.61 4.44 0.98
N GLY A 63 11.21 5.71 0.86
CA GLY A 63 11.25 6.46 -0.41
C GLY A 63 10.12 6.15 -1.39
N ARG A 64 9.17 5.28 -1.03
CA ARG A 64 7.95 5.01 -1.81
C ARG A 64 6.80 5.91 -1.36
N THR A 65 5.68 5.82 -2.07
CA THR A 65 4.48 6.61 -1.84
C THR A 65 3.39 5.76 -1.20
N VAL A 66 2.69 6.31 -0.20
CA VAL A 66 1.41 5.77 0.29
C VAL A 66 0.28 6.49 -0.45
N VAL A 67 -0.65 5.73 -1.02
CA VAL A 67 -1.80 6.26 -1.78
C VAL A 67 -3.09 5.81 -1.10
N VAL A 68 -4.01 6.74 -0.88
CA VAL A 68 -5.40 6.47 -0.47
C VAL A 68 -6.27 6.70 -1.69
N HIS A 69 -7.06 5.70 -2.07
CA HIS A 69 -7.92 5.76 -3.23
C HIS A 69 -9.28 6.38 -2.88
N ALA A 70 -9.91 7.01 -3.87
CA ALA A 70 -11.33 7.28 -3.84
C ALA A 70 -12.09 6.05 -4.35
N ASP A 71 -13.26 5.79 -3.78
CA ASP A 71 -14.18 4.74 -4.24
C ASP A 71 -14.80 5.07 -5.61
#